data_AF-A0A7S0TS90-F1
#
_entry.id   AF-A0A7S0TS90-F1
#
_cell.length_a   1.000
_cell.length_b   1.000
_cell.length_c   1.000
_cell.angle_alpha   90.00
_cell.angle_beta   90.00
_cell.angle_gamma   90.00
#
_symmetry.space_group_name_H-M   'P 1'
#
loop_
_entity.id
_entity.type
_entity.pdbx_description
1 polymer ?
#
loop_
_entity_poly.entity_id
_entity_poly.type
_entity_poly.pdbx_seq_one_letter_code
_entity_poly.pdbx_strand_id
1 'polypeptide(L)'
;GGGEAPPPPPQGEVTFERSQEQLRAMLYKRGPGGVRGLARAMAHVSRGTGQIDRTDLDTVLGFCGVAMTPDAVNSLFARYDQGQGVVDASAMVQGLRVPLSRAQERAVLAVFETLEDPTFKTGAVEMHEVIKRYQPGRHPRVVSGDMSESEAMRELELVQEDNNRLVSREREHAASMDSLADSNQRNITNLERERSQVESELNHERTKRNEVEERLKSSLDELNKLRAEAHARAQLEADVGSRLRQAHASIADAIQAQETQLSILAEVVPQLDMVHASLLTALASEPVPVAPEASFPPPQSAPGSVYQGEQNGRESASRNSYVPQEEYA
;
A
#
# COMPACT_ATOMS: atom_id res chain seq x y z
N GLY A 1 2.68 27.69 -65.82
CA GLY A 1 3.07 26.65 -64.84
C GLY A 1 4.46 26.19 -65.18
N GLY A 2 5.46 26.72 -64.49
CA GLY A 2 6.84 26.28 -64.62
C GLY A 2 7.12 25.28 -63.51
N GLY A 3 7.19 23.99 -63.85
CA GLY A 3 7.70 22.95 -62.96
C GLY A 3 9.21 23.06 -62.91
N GLU A 4 9.72 23.66 -61.83
CA GLU A 4 11.13 23.73 -61.53
C GLU A 4 11.61 22.32 -61.14
N ALA A 5 12.51 21.76 -61.95
CA ALA A 5 13.15 20.48 -61.67
C ALA A 5 13.97 20.59 -60.37
N PRO A 6 13.99 19.55 -59.51
CA PRO A 6 14.78 19.58 -58.29
C PRO A 6 16.27 19.77 -58.63
N PRO A 7 16.99 20.61 -57.87
CA PRO A 7 18.38 20.91 -58.16
C PRO A 7 19.24 19.65 -58.08
N PRO A 8 20.26 19.49 -58.95
CA PRO A 8 21.18 18.37 -58.88
C PRO A 8 21.92 18.39 -57.52
N PRO A 9 22.12 17.23 -56.87
CA PRO A 9 22.76 17.16 -55.56
C PRO A 9 24.20 17.70 -55.64
N PRO A 10 24.68 18.37 -54.57
CA PRO A 10 26.02 18.94 -54.54
C PRO A 10 27.07 17.85 -54.71
N GLN A 11 27.93 18.03 -55.72
CA GLN A 11 29.07 17.15 -55.97
C GLN A 11 30.11 17.35 -54.86
N GLY A 12 29.97 16.62 -53.75
CA GLY A 12 30.93 16.68 -52.64
C GLY A 12 30.50 16.07 -51.32
N GLU A 13 29.20 15.83 -51.07
CA GLU A 13 28.76 15.25 -49.80
C GLU A 13 29.01 13.74 -49.72
N VAL A 14 29.76 13.35 -48.69
CA VAL A 14 29.95 11.95 -48.32
C VAL A 14 28.69 11.47 -47.60
N THR A 15 27.77 10.87 -48.36
CA THR A 15 26.55 10.29 -47.79
C THR A 15 26.83 8.92 -47.16
N PHE A 16 26.00 8.54 -46.20
CA PHE A 16 26.06 7.22 -45.56
C PHE A 16 25.94 6.10 -46.59
N GLU A 17 24.99 6.21 -47.52
CA GLU A 17 24.72 5.22 -48.57
C GLU A 17 25.96 4.97 -49.43
N ARG A 18 26.62 6.04 -49.88
CA ARG A 18 27.85 5.94 -50.67
C ARG A 18 29.01 5.33 -49.87
N SER A 19 29.13 5.71 -48.60
CA SER A 19 30.15 5.16 -47.71
C SER A 19 29.93 3.67 -47.44
N GLN A 20 28.67 3.26 -47.25
CA GLN A 20 28.26 1.88 -47.04
C GLN A 20 28.47 1.03 -48.29
N GLU A 21 28.11 1.54 -49.47
CA GLU A 21 28.37 0.87 -50.75
C GLU A 21 29.86 0.70 -51.02
N GLN A 22 30.67 1.73 -50.75
CA GLN A 22 32.11 1.67 -50.89
C GLN A 22 32.72 0.61 -49.96
N LEU A 23 32.30 0.59 -48.68
CA LEU A 23 32.74 -0.41 -47.72
C LEU A 23 32.32 -1.82 -48.16
N ARG A 24 31.08 -2.00 -48.59
CA ARG A 24 30.59 -3.27 -49.15
C ARG A 24 31.43 -3.73 -50.33
N ALA A 25 31.65 -2.87 -51.33
CA ALA A 25 32.43 -3.21 -52.52
C ALA A 25 33.84 -3.69 -52.15
N MET A 26 34.51 -3.04 -51.20
CA MET A 26 35.84 -3.44 -50.74
C MET A 26 35.86 -4.75 -49.97
N LEU A 27 34.83 -5.02 -49.16
CA LEU A 27 34.72 -6.27 -48.41
C LEU A 27 34.37 -7.45 -49.33
N TYR A 28 33.43 -7.28 -50.26
CA TYR A 28 33.03 -8.34 -51.18
C TYR A 28 34.06 -8.62 -52.28
N LYS A 29 34.90 -7.65 -52.65
CA LYS A 29 36.07 -7.89 -53.54
C LYS A 29 37.05 -8.92 -52.95
N ARG A 30 37.06 -9.09 -51.63
CA ARG A 30 37.85 -10.11 -50.92
C ARG A 30 37.12 -11.46 -50.77
N GLY A 31 35.94 -11.60 -51.37
CA GLY A 31 35.12 -12.80 -51.31
C GLY A 31 34.41 -12.98 -49.96
N PRO A 32 33.93 -14.20 -49.65
CA PRO A 32 33.12 -14.49 -48.46
C PRO A 32 33.87 -14.25 -47.14
N GLY A 33 35.21 -14.21 -47.17
CA GLY A 33 36.05 -13.91 -46.01
C GLY A 33 36.04 -12.43 -45.59
N GLY A 34 35.67 -11.49 -46.47
CA GLY A 34 35.77 -10.05 -46.16
C GLY A 34 34.84 -9.60 -45.02
N VAL A 35 33.54 -9.86 -45.15
CA VAL A 35 32.55 -9.51 -44.13
C VAL A 35 32.73 -10.34 -42.85
N ARG A 36 33.11 -11.62 -42.98
CA ARG A 36 33.40 -12.50 -41.83
C ARG A 36 34.65 -12.05 -41.07
N GLY A 37 35.68 -11.63 -41.79
CA GLY A 37 36.92 -11.07 -41.24
C GLY A 37 36.64 -9.78 -40.46
N LEU A 38 35.82 -8.90 -41.02
CA LEU A 38 35.36 -7.68 -40.32
C LEU A 38 34.64 -8.02 -39.01
N ALA A 39 33.66 -8.94 -39.06
CA ALA A 39 32.92 -9.36 -37.87
C ALA A 39 33.83 -9.94 -36.78
N ARG A 40 34.81 -10.75 -37.18
CA ARG A 40 35.80 -11.33 -36.26
C ARG A 40 36.70 -10.26 -35.65
N ALA A 41 37.16 -9.30 -36.46
CA ALA A 41 37.98 -8.19 -35.98
C ALA A 41 37.22 -7.31 -34.99
N MET A 42 35.95 -6.99 -35.26
CA MET A 42 35.10 -6.24 -34.32
C MET A 42 34.83 -7.02 -33.03
N ALA A 43 34.56 -8.32 -33.12
CA ALA A 43 34.41 -9.17 -31.94
C ALA A 43 35.68 -9.19 -31.07
N HIS A 44 36.86 -9.16 -31.70
CA HIS A 44 38.14 -9.12 -31.00
C HIS A 44 38.37 -7.76 -30.31
N VAL A 45 38.11 -6.65 -31.02
CA VAL A 45 38.32 -5.29 -30.51
C VAL A 45 37.29 -4.89 -29.46
N SER A 46 36.05 -5.40 -29.55
CA SER A 46 34.99 -5.13 -28.56
C SER A 46 35.23 -5.82 -27.20
N ARG A 47 36.25 -6.68 -27.07
CA ARG A 47 36.64 -7.36 -25.81
C ARG A 47 35.47 -8.06 -25.10
N GLY A 48 34.51 -8.57 -25.87
CA GLY A 48 33.33 -9.28 -25.35
C GLY A 48 32.12 -8.41 -25.01
N THR A 49 32.21 -7.08 -25.12
CA THR A 49 31.07 -6.18 -24.91
C THR A 49 30.12 -6.12 -26.11
N GLY A 50 30.60 -6.48 -27.31
CA GLY A 50 29.86 -6.31 -28.55
C GLY A 50 29.79 -4.86 -29.06
N GLN A 51 30.36 -3.90 -28.33
CA GLN A 51 30.37 -2.48 -28.68
C GLN A 51 31.76 -2.05 -29.14
N ILE A 52 31.82 -1.14 -30.12
CA ILE A 52 33.06 -0.55 -30.62
C ILE A 52 32.92 0.97 -30.71
N ASP A 53 33.98 1.68 -30.35
CA ASP A 53 34.03 3.13 -30.51
C ASP A 53 34.59 3.53 -31.90
N ARG A 54 34.72 4.84 -32.12
CA ARG A 54 35.17 5.37 -33.42
C ARG A 54 36.62 4.98 -33.75
N THR A 55 37.49 4.94 -32.75
CA THR A 55 38.90 4.56 -32.89
C THR A 55 39.08 3.06 -33.13
N ASP A 56 38.25 2.26 -32.47
CA ASP A 56 38.14 0.82 -32.68
C ASP A 56 37.70 0.52 -34.11
N LEU A 57 36.75 1.28 -34.66
CA LEU A 57 36.32 1.13 -36.04
C LEU A 57 37.45 1.40 -37.06
N ASP A 58 38.25 2.46 -36.88
CA ASP A 58 39.42 2.71 -37.75
C ASP A 58 40.43 1.57 -37.69
N THR A 59 40.68 1.07 -36.47
CA THR A 59 41.60 -0.04 -36.22
C THR A 59 41.13 -1.31 -36.94
N VAL A 60 39.84 -1.64 -36.81
CA VAL A 60 39.20 -2.77 -37.47
C VAL A 60 39.28 -2.66 -39.00
N LEU A 61 38.97 -1.49 -39.56
CA LEU A 61 39.07 -1.25 -41.01
C LEU A 61 40.51 -1.39 -41.51
N GLY A 62 41.47 -0.88 -40.74
CA GLY A 62 42.90 -1.06 -40.99
C GLY A 62 43.34 -2.53 -41.01
N PHE A 63 42.92 -3.33 -40.01
CA PHE A 63 43.18 -4.77 -39.97
C PHE A 63 42.54 -5.52 -41.13
N CYS A 64 41.37 -5.09 -41.58
CA CYS A 64 40.70 -5.65 -42.75
C CYS A 64 41.33 -5.17 -44.08
N GLY A 65 42.34 -4.29 -44.02
CA GLY A 65 42.99 -3.67 -45.17
C GLY A 65 42.01 -2.86 -46.02
N VAL A 66 41.06 -2.18 -45.37
CA VAL A 66 40.04 -1.32 -45.98
C VAL A 66 40.44 0.13 -45.74
N ALA A 67 40.69 0.87 -46.82
CA ALA A 67 41.04 2.29 -46.77
C ALA A 67 39.82 3.13 -47.13
N MET A 68 39.37 3.97 -46.20
CA MET A 68 38.26 4.92 -46.37
C MET A 68 38.68 6.31 -45.88
N THR A 69 38.04 7.35 -46.40
CA THR A 69 38.25 8.71 -45.90
C THR A 69 37.67 8.84 -44.49
N PRO A 70 38.24 9.67 -43.60
CA PRO A 70 37.72 9.88 -42.25
C PRO A 70 36.23 10.28 -42.25
N ASP A 71 35.81 11.11 -43.21
CA ASP A 71 34.42 11.54 -43.37
C ASP A 71 33.46 10.38 -43.67
N ALA A 72 33.90 9.41 -44.47
CA ALA A 72 33.10 8.24 -44.81
C ALA A 72 32.94 7.30 -43.61
N VAL A 73 34.01 7.12 -42.83
CA VAL A 73 33.94 6.32 -41.61
C VAL A 73 33.12 7.02 -40.53
N ASN A 74 33.21 8.36 -40.41
CA ASN A 74 32.36 9.17 -39.53
C ASN A 74 30.88 9.04 -39.93
N SER A 75 30.56 9.10 -41.22
CA SER A 75 29.20 8.94 -41.73
C SER A 75 28.62 7.55 -41.42
N LEU A 76 29.43 6.50 -41.55
CA LEU A 76 29.07 5.14 -41.14
C LEU A 76 28.84 5.05 -39.64
N PHE A 77 29.77 5.56 -38.83
CA PHE A 77 29.69 5.51 -37.38
C PHE A 77 28.45 6.24 -36.86
N ALA A 78 28.23 7.47 -37.31
CA ALA A 78 27.10 8.30 -36.90
C ALA A 78 25.73 7.68 -37.22
N ARG A 79 25.65 6.81 -38.25
CA ARG A 79 24.39 6.13 -38.59
C ARG A 79 24.02 5.02 -37.61
N TYR A 80 25.03 4.33 -37.06
CA TYR A 80 24.85 3.20 -36.13
C TYR A 80 24.95 3.63 -34.66
N ASP A 81 25.54 4.79 -34.37
CA ASP A 81 25.61 5.35 -33.03
C ASP A 81 24.23 5.85 -32.58
N GLN A 82 23.75 5.34 -31.45
CA GLN A 82 22.49 5.73 -30.83
C GLN A 82 22.65 6.93 -29.87
N GLY A 83 23.74 7.68 -30.02
CA GLY A 83 24.08 8.84 -29.19
C GLY A 83 24.90 8.48 -27.95
N GLN A 84 25.52 7.30 -27.93
CA GLN A 84 26.35 6.82 -26.81
C GLN A 84 27.84 6.89 -27.11
N GLY A 85 28.23 7.26 -28.34
CA GLY A 85 29.63 7.29 -28.78
C GLY A 85 30.20 5.90 -29.06
N VAL A 86 29.34 4.89 -29.18
CA VAL A 86 29.67 3.48 -29.43
C VAL A 86 28.62 2.87 -30.36
N VAL A 87 29.04 1.88 -31.15
CA VAL A 87 28.16 1.16 -32.08
C VAL A 87 28.15 -0.33 -31.76
N ASP A 88 26.99 -0.96 -31.91
CA ASP A 88 26.87 -2.42 -31.85
C ASP A 88 27.51 -3.03 -33.10
N ALA A 89 28.59 -3.79 -32.88
CA ALA A 89 29.34 -4.46 -33.92
C ALA A 89 28.46 -5.42 -34.74
N SER A 90 27.51 -6.10 -34.09
CA SER A 90 26.62 -7.05 -34.75
C SER A 90 25.64 -6.34 -35.69
N ALA A 91 25.05 -5.24 -35.23
CA ALA A 91 24.14 -4.40 -36.02
C ALA A 91 24.85 -3.77 -37.23
N MET A 92 26.07 -3.29 -37.05
CA MET A 92 26.87 -2.73 -38.16
C MET A 92 27.20 -3.79 -39.21
N VAL A 93 27.68 -4.97 -38.79
CA VAL A 93 27.96 -6.09 -39.70
C VAL A 93 26.69 -6.55 -40.41
N GLN A 94 25.56 -6.63 -39.71
CA GLN A 94 24.29 -7.03 -40.29
C GLN A 94 23.83 -6.01 -41.35
N GLY A 95 23.97 -4.72 -41.07
CA GLY A 95 23.67 -3.68 -42.05
C GLY A 95 24.60 -3.70 -43.27
N LEU A 96 25.83 -4.21 -43.16
CA LEU A 96 26.73 -4.36 -44.30
C LEU A 96 26.40 -5.58 -45.18
N ARG A 97 25.67 -6.57 -44.68
CA ARG A 97 25.26 -7.73 -45.49
C ARG A 97 24.30 -7.28 -46.59
N VAL A 98 24.59 -7.71 -47.81
CA VAL A 98 23.68 -7.56 -48.95
C VAL A 98 22.61 -8.65 -48.84
N PRO A 99 21.33 -8.34 -49.06
CA PRO A 99 20.30 -9.37 -49.13
C PRO A 99 20.66 -10.41 -50.20
N LEU A 100 20.34 -11.67 -49.94
CA LEU A 100 20.63 -12.75 -50.89
C LEU A 100 19.87 -12.50 -52.19
N SER A 101 20.54 -12.72 -53.32
CA SER A 101 19.84 -12.79 -54.60
C SER A 101 18.91 -14.02 -54.62
N ARG A 102 17.84 -13.97 -55.43
CA ARG A 102 16.92 -15.12 -55.59
C ARG A 102 17.60 -16.42 -55.99
N ALA A 103 18.77 -16.36 -56.64
CA ALA A 103 19.55 -17.55 -56.98
C ALA A 103 20.29 -18.11 -55.77
N GLN A 104 20.88 -17.24 -54.94
CA GLN A 104 21.56 -17.63 -53.71
C GLN A 104 20.58 -18.15 -52.66
N GLU A 105 19.43 -17.49 -52.51
CA GLU A 105 18.38 -17.93 -51.60
C GLU A 105 17.89 -19.35 -51.96
N ARG A 106 17.58 -19.59 -53.24
CA ARG A 106 17.22 -20.93 -53.72
C ARG A 106 18.33 -21.96 -53.50
N ALA A 107 19.60 -21.58 -53.69
CA ALA A 107 20.71 -22.49 -53.43
C ALA A 107 20.84 -22.85 -51.95
N VAL A 108 20.68 -21.88 -51.05
CA VAL A 108 20.69 -22.10 -49.59
C VAL A 108 19.53 -23.00 -49.18
N LEU A 109 18.32 -22.72 -49.67
CA LEU A 109 17.14 -23.55 -49.40
C LEU A 109 17.32 -24.98 -49.92
N ALA A 110 17.85 -25.14 -51.13
CA ALA A 110 18.13 -26.47 -51.69
C ALA A 110 19.14 -27.25 -50.84
N VAL A 111 20.21 -26.60 -50.36
CA VAL A 111 21.18 -27.24 -49.46
C VAL A 111 20.51 -27.63 -48.14
N PHE A 112 19.69 -26.76 -47.58
CA PHE A 112 18.96 -27.05 -46.35
C PHE A 112 18.03 -28.27 -46.50
N GLU A 113 17.23 -28.29 -47.57
CA GLU A 113 16.35 -29.42 -47.91
C GLU A 113 17.12 -30.72 -48.14
N THR A 114 18.34 -30.66 -48.68
CA THR A 114 19.17 -31.87 -48.83
C THR A 114 19.73 -32.39 -47.52
N LEU A 115 19.93 -31.51 -46.53
CA LEU A 115 20.51 -31.86 -45.22
C LEU A 115 19.46 -32.34 -44.22
N GLU A 116 18.24 -31.80 -44.28
CA GLU A 116 17.12 -32.19 -43.42
C GLU A 116 16.68 -33.65 -43.66
N ASP A 117 16.12 -34.32 -42.65
CA ASP A 117 15.53 -35.66 -42.83
C ASP A 117 14.40 -35.62 -43.88
N PRO A 118 14.47 -36.44 -44.95
CA PRO A 118 13.43 -36.49 -45.98
C PRO A 118 12.09 -37.04 -45.46
N THR A 119 12.10 -37.73 -44.32
CA THR A 119 10.94 -38.39 -43.70
C THR A 119 10.22 -37.48 -42.73
N PHE A 120 10.97 -36.67 -41.97
CA PHE A 120 10.41 -35.80 -40.94
C PHE A 120 11.06 -34.41 -41.00
N LYS A 121 10.40 -33.51 -41.73
CA LYS A 121 10.83 -32.12 -41.85
C LYS A 121 10.48 -31.34 -40.59
N THR A 122 11.49 -30.95 -39.82
CA THR A 122 11.35 -30.17 -38.58
C THR A 122 11.54 -28.67 -38.80
N GLY A 123 12.02 -28.27 -39.98
CA GLY A 123 12.52 -26.94 -40.26
C GLY A 123 13.89 -26.66 -39.62
N ALA A 124 14.56 -27.69 -39.07
CA ALA A 124 15.87 -27.62 -38.46
C ALA A 124 16.75 -28.77 -38.96
N VAL A 125 18.06 -28.52 -39.13
CA VAL A 125 19.03 -29.55 -39.46
C VAL A 125 19.74 -29.98 -38.18
N GLU A 126 19.55 -31.23 -37.78
CA GLU A 126 20.21 -31.77 -36.59
C GLU A 126 21.64 -32.22 -36.90
N MET A 127 22.54 -32.14 -35.91
CA MET A 127 23.95 -32.53 -36.09
C MET A 127 24.10 -33.99 -36.55
N HIS A 128 23.20 -34.86 -36.10
CA HIS A 128 23.23 -36.27 -36.48
C HIS A 128 22.94 -36.46 -38.00
N GLU A 129 22.14 -35.57 -38.61
CA GLU A 129 21.84 -35.57 -40.05
C GLU A 129 23.04 -35.09 -40.87
N VAL A 130 23.79 -34.12 -40.33
CA VAL A 130 25.03 -33.62 -40.90
C VAL A 130 26.08 -34.72 -40.90
N ILE A 131 26.26 -35.43 -39.78
CA ILE A 131 27.22 -36.55 -39.66
C ILE A 131 26.91 -37.65 -40.68
N LYS A 132 25.64 -38.04 -40.85
CA LYS A 132 25.22 -39.07 -41.82
C LYS A 132 25.60 -38.73 -43.28
N ARG A 133 25.59 -37.44 -43.62
CA ARG A 133 25.86 -36.95 -44.99
C ARG A 133 27.28 -36.44 -45.17
N TYR A 134 28.05 -36.33 -44.10
CA TYR A 134 29.41 -35.83 -44.13
C TYR A 134 30.34 -36.80 -44.86
N GLN A 135 31.05 -36.30 -45.86
CA GLN A 135 32.03 -37.05 -46.63
C GLN A 135 33.43 -36.60 -46.25
N PRO A 136 34.15 -37.33 -45.38
CA PRO A 136 35.45 -36.88 -44.86
C PRO A 136 36.52 -36.76 -45.96
N GLY A 137 36.43 -37.57 -47.04
CA GLY A 137 37.36 -37.48 -48.18
C GLY A 137 37.30 -36.15 -48.96
N ARG A 138 36.23 -35.37 -48.79
CA ARG A 138 36.11 -34.03 -49.39
C ARG A 138 36.57 -32.90 -48.46
N HIS A 139 37.02 -33.24 -47.24
CA HIS A 139 37.48 -32.25 -46.30
C HIS A 139 38.76 -31.56 -46.83
N PRO A 140 38.87 -30.21 -46.79
CA PRO A 140 40.00 -29.50 -47.40
C PRO A 140 41.37 -29.97 -46.91
N ARG A 141 41.49 -30.29 -45.61
CA ARG A 141 42.73 -30.81 -45.01
C ARG A 141 43.03 -32.26 -45.37
N VAL A 142 42.01 -33.03 -45.75
CA VAL A 142 42.19 -34.39 -46.26
C VAL A 142 42.66 -34.34 -47.72
N VAL A 143 42.06 -33.45 -48.52
CA VAL A 143 42.46 -33.23 -49.92
C VAL A 143 43.89 -32.70 -50.03
N SER A 144 44.33 -31.84 -49.10
CA SER A 144 45.72 -31.35 -49.04
C SER A 144 46.72 -32.38 -48.48
N GLY A 145 46.24 -33.47 -47.88
CA GLY A 145 47.07 -34.49 -47.21
C GLY A 145 47.53 -34.13 -45.80
N ASP A 146 47.05 -33.02 -45.23
CA ASP A 146 47.39 -32.56 -43.87
C ASP A 146 46.64 -33.34 -42.77
N MET A 147 45.67 -34.17 -43.15
CA MET A 147 44.77 -34.89 -42.25
C MET A 147 44.24 -36.16 -42.94
N SER A 148 43.98 -37.21 -42.16
CA SER A 148 43.28 -38.41 -42.62
C SER A 148 41.76 -38.28 -42.56
N GLU A 149 41.03 -39.07 -43.35
CA GLU A 149 39.55 -39.11 -43.29
C GLU A 149 39.03 -39.46 -41.88
N SER A 150 39.73 -40.36 -41.20
CA SER A 150 39.44 -40.75 -39.82
C SER A 150 39.58 -39.60 -38.84
N GLU A 151 40.61 -38.75 -39.00
CA GLU A 151 40.80 -37.57 -38.15
C GLU A 151 39.72 -36.52 -38.42
N ALA A 152 39.32 -36.32 -39.68
CA ALA A 152 38.25 -35.40 -40.04
C ALA A 152 36.89 -35.84 -39.47
N MET A 153 36.60 -37.15 -39.45
CA MET A 153 35.39 -37.68 -38.80
C MET A 153 35.47 -37.53 -37.28
N ARG A 154 36.64 -37.83 -36.69
CA ARG A 154 36.88 -37.68 -35.24
C ARG A 154 36.65 -36.24 -34.77
N GLU A 155 37.13 -35.24 -35.51
CA GLU A 155 36.90 -33.82 -35.18
C GLU A 155 35.40 -33.50 -35.13
N LEU A 156 34.60 -34.02 -36.06
CA LEU A 156 33.16 -33.81 -36.10
C LEU A 156 32.44 -34.52 -34.93
N GLU A 157 32.84 -35.74 -34.61
CA GLU A 157 32.31 -36.48 -33.46
C GLU A 157 32.60 -35.76 -32.13
N LEU A 158 33.80 -35.19 -31.97
CA LEU A 158 34.15 -34.42 -30.77
C LEU A 158 33.25 -33.19 -30.60
N VAL A 159 32.95 -32.47 -31.70
CA VAL A 159 32.00 -31.35 -31.67
C VAL A 159 30.61 -31.81 -31.22
N GLN A 160 30.18 -33.00 -31.67
CA GLN A 160 28.89 -33.57 -31.26
C GLN A 160 28.90 -33.98 -29.77
N GLU A 161 29.99 -34.57 -29.28
CA GLU A 161 30.14 -34.89 -27.86
C GLU A 161 30.08 -33.63 -26.98
N ASP A 162 30.78 -32.57 -27.37
CA ASP A 162 30.77 -31.31 -26.63
C ASP A 162 29.39 -30.63 -26.66
N ASN A 163 28.70 -30.66 -27.80
CA ASN A 163 27.33 -30.16 -27.88
C ASN A 163 26.39 -30.95 -26.94
N ASN A 164 26.51 -32.27 -26.93
CA ASN A 164 25.73 -33.12 -26.01
C ASN A 164 26.04 -32.81 -24.53
N ARG A 165 27.30 -32.55 -24.19
CA ARG A 165 27.69 -32.13 -22.83
C ARG A 165 27.06 -30.80 -22.44
N LEU A 166 27.02 -29.83 -23.36
CA LEU A 166 26.38 -28.54 -23.12
C LEU A 166 24.87 -28.71 -22.88
N VAL A 167 24.18 -29.45 -23.75
CA VAL A 167 22.74 -29.72 -23.60
C VAL A 167 22.45 -30.46 -22.29
N SER A 168 23.28 -31.42 -21.90
CA SER A 168 23.13 -32.11 -20.60
C SER A 168 23.29 -31.16 -19.42
N ARG A 169 24.28 -30.26 -19.45
CA ARG A 169 24.46 -29.24 -18.40
C ARG A 169 23.27 -28.29 -18.31
N GLU A 170 22.73 -27.88 -19.45
CA GLU A 170 21.54 -27.03 -19.49
C GLU A 170 20.32 -27.74 -18.89
N ARG A 171 20.15 -29.04 -19.17
CA ARG A 171 19.08 -29.86 -18.58
C ARG A 171 19.26 -30.04 -17.07
N GLU A 172 20.47 -30.30 -16.61
CA GLU A 172 20.79 -30.40 -15.17
C GLU A 172 20.54 -29.07 -14.46
N HIS A 173 20.94 -27.96 -15.07
CA HIS A 173 20.67 -26.62 -14.55
C HIS A 173 19.17 -26.33 -14.50
N ALA A 174 18.42 -26.68 -15.55
CA ALA A 174 16.96 -26.54 -15.56
C ALA A 174 16.30 -27.36 -14.45
N ALA A 175 16.70 -28.63 -14.28
CA ALA A 175 16.20 -29.48 -13.20
C ALA A 175 16.56 -28.93 -11.81
N SER A 176 17.76 -28.35 -11.65
CA SER A 176 18.17 -27.69 -10.41
C SER A 176 17.31 -26.45 -10.13
N MET A 177 16.98 -25.67 -11.16
CA MET A 177 16.11 -24.50 -11.04
C MET A 177 14.68 -24.91 -10.65
N ASP A 178 14.15 -25.98 -11.23
CA ASP A 178 12.83 -26.52 -10.87
C ASP A 178 12.79 -27.00 -9.41
N SER A 179 13.82 -27.73 -8.96
CA SER A 179 13.93 -28.15 -7.56
C SER A 179 14.01 -26.95 -6.60
N LEU A 180 14.68 -25.86 -7.02
CA LEU A 180 14.75 -24.65 -6.22
C LEU A 180 13.40 -23.94 -6.17
N ALA A 181 12.68 -23.89 -7.29
CA ALA A 181 11.32 -23.35 -7.37
C ALA A 181 10.36 -24.11 -6.44
N ASP A 182 10.41 -25.44 -6.45
CA ASP A 182 9.63 -26.29 -5.55
C ASP A 182 9.95 -26.04 -4.08
N SER A 183 11.24 -25.91 -3.74
CA SER A 183 11.68 -25.59 -2.37
C SER A 183 11.17 -24.22 -1.94
N ASN A 184 11.27 -23.22 -2.81
CA ASN A 184 10.77 -21.88 -2.54
C ASN A 184 9.25 -21.86 -2.37
N GLN A 185 8.52 -22.61 -3.20
CA GLN A 185 7.07 -22.73 -3.08
C GLN A 185 6.67 -23.34 -1.74
N ARG A 186 7.37 -24.39 -1.27
CA ARG A 186 7.14 -24.95 0.07
C ARG A 186 7.39 -23.93 1.17
N ASN A 187 8.48 -23.18 1.08
CA ASN A 187 8.79 -22.13 2.05
C ASN A 187 7.72 -21.04 2.08
N ILE A 188 7.22 -20.60 0.91
CA ILE A 188 6.11 -19.63 0.82
C ILE A 188 4.87 -20.18 1.54
N THR A 189 4.46 -21.43 1.25
CA THR A 189 3.28 -22.01 1.91
C THR A 189 3.43 -22.17 3.43
N ASN A 190 4.66 -22.39 3.91
CA ASN A 190 4.93 -22.46 5.35
C ASN A 190 4.81 -21.08 6.00
N LEU A 191 5.41 -20.06 5.37
CA LEU A 191 5.31 -18.67 5.83
C LEU A 191 3.86 -18.15 5.82
N GLU A 192 3.06 -18.56 4.83
CA GLU A 192 1.63 -18.21 4.78
C GLU A 192 0.83 -18.84 5.92
N ARG A 193 1.14 -20.09 6.30
CA ARG A 193 0.54 -20.72 7.48
C ARG A 193 0.94 -20.02 8.77
N GLU A 194 2.23 -19.73 8.95
CA GLU A 194 2.73 -19.02 10.13
C GLU A 194 2.11 -17.62 10.25
N ARG A 195 2.03 -16.88 9.14
CA ARG A 195 1.36 -15.58 9.09
C ARG A 195 -0.11 -15.68 9.49
N SER A 196 -0.83 -16.65 8.95
CA SER A 196 -2.25 -16.87 9.28
C SER A 196 -2.46 -17.19 10.75
N GLN A 197 -1.55 -17.96 11.35
CA GLN A 197 -1.56 -18.24 12.79
C GLN A 197 -1.36 -16.96 13.59
N VAL A 198 -0.33 -16.17 13.28
CA VAL A 198 -0.05 -14.89 13.97
C VAL A 198 -1.22 -13.91 13.83
N GLU A 199 -1.85 -13.83 12.65
CA GLU A 199 -3.03 -12.99 12.45
C GLU A 199 -4.23 -13.44 13.31
N SER A 200 -4.42 -14.75 13.46
CA SER A 200 -5.48 -15.30 14.32
C SER A 200 -5.23 -14.99 15.81
N GLU A 201 -3.98 -15.11 16.27
CA GLU A 201 -3.58 -14.78 17.64
C GLU A 201 -3.72 -13.27 17.91
N LEU A 202 -3.34 -12.43 16.95
CA LEU A 202 -3.50 -10.98 17.05
C LEU A 202 -4.97 -10.58 17.15
N ASN A 203 -5.84 -11.21 16.35
CA ASN A 203 -7.28 -10.94 16.40
C ASN A 203 -7.88 -11.38 17.75
N HIS A 204 -7.44 -12.51 18.30
CA HIS A 204 -7.84 -12.97 19.63
C HIS A 204 -7.38 -12.02 20.75
N GLU A 205 -6.18 -11.45 20.65
CA GLU A 205 -5.73 -10.45 21.62
C GLU A 205 -6.47 -9.12 21.47
N ARG A 206 -6.85 -8.73 20.25
CA ARG A 206 -7.70 -7.55 20.03
C ARG A 206 -9.08 -7.72 20.64
N THR A 207 -9.72 -8.88 20.51
CA THR A 207 -11.03 -9.13 21.13
C THR A 207 -10.96 -9.09 22.64
N LYS A 208 -9.95 -9.75 23.25
CA LYS A 208 -9.71 -9.66 24.70
C LYS A 208 -9.50 -8.22 25.17
N ARG A 209 -8.71 -7.44 24.43
CA ARG A 209 -8.47 -6.03 24.75
C ARG A 209 -9.78 -5.24 24.73
N ASN A 210 -10.62 -5.43 23.71
CA ASN A 210 -11.90 -4.76 23.61
C ASN A 210 -12.83 -5.13 24.78
N GLU A 211 -12.87 -6.40 25.19
CA GLU A 211 -13.64 -6.84 26.37
C GLU A 211 -13.17 -6.15 27.66
N VAL A 212 -11.86 -6.00 27.84
CA VAL A 212 -11.29 -5.28 28.99
C VAL A 212 -11.64 -3.79 28.93
N GLU A 213 -11.54 -3.16 27.75
CA GLU A 213 -11.91 -1.76 27.56
C GLU A 213 -13.39 -1.51 27.87
N GLU A 214 -14.30 -2.39 27.44
CA GLU A 214 -15.74 -2.30 27.77
C GLU A 214 -16.02 -2.48 29.27
N ARG A 215 -15.33 -3.43 29.93
CA ARG A 215 -15.44 -3.58 31.40
C ARG A 215 -14.95 -2.33 32.13
N LEU A 216 -13.87 -1.72 31.67
CA LEU A 216 -13.35 -0.48 32.26
C LEU A 216 -14.31 0.70 32.06
N LYS A 217 -14.93 0.83 30.87
CA LYS A 217 -15.97 1.85 30.63
C LYS A 217 -17.15 1.67 31.57
N SER A 218 -17.68 0.44 31.67
CA SER A 218 -18.77 0.12 32.61
C SER A 218 -18.42 0.47 34.04
N SER A 219 -17.20 0.15 34.51
CA SER A 219 -16.75 0.49 35.86
C SER A 219 -16.59 2.00 36.06
N LEU A 220 -16.13 2.73 35.04
CA LEU A 220 -16.03 4.19 35.08
C LEU A 220 -17.40 4.85 35.19
N ASP A 221 -18.39 4.36 34.44
CA ASP A 221 -19.77 4.86 34.49
C ASP A 221 -20.41 4.61 35.87
N GLU A 222 -20.17 3.43 36.47
CA GLU A 222 -20.58 3.14 37.84
C GLU A 222 -19.95 4.09 38.86
N LEU A 223 -18.63 4.36 38.74
CA LEU A 223 -17.94 5.31 39.61
C LEU A 223 -18.48 6.74 39.45
N ASN A 224 -18.77 7.17 38.23
CA ASN A 224 -19.38 8.48 37.97
C ASN A 224 -20.78 8.58 38.58
N LYS A 225 -21.58 7.52 38.48
CA LYS A 225 -22.89 7.44 39.13
C LYS A 225 -22.77 7.54 40.65
N LEU A 226 -21.88 6.75 41.26
CA LEU A 226 -21.64 6.81 42.72
C LEU A 226 -21.15 8.19 43.16
N ARG A 227 -20.30 8.84 42.36
CA ARG A 227 -19.85 10.21 42.63
C ARG A 227 -20.99 11.22 42.55
N ALA A 228 -21.88 11.10 41.56
CA ALA A 228 -23.07 11.95 41.45
C ALA A 228 -24.02 11.75 42.65
N GLU A 229 -24.25 10.50 43.07
CA GLU A 229 -25.03 10.19 44.26
C GLU A 229 -24.40 10.76 45.55
N ALA A 230 -23.08 10.65 45.70
CA ALA A 230 -22.36 11.23 46.83
C ALA A 230 -22.48 12.77 46.85
N HIS A 231 -22.37 13.42 45.69
CA HIS A 231 -22.59 14.88 45.59
C HIS A 231 -24.03 15.27 45.94
N ALA A 232 -25.03 14.52 45.47
CA ALA A 232 -26.43 14.76 45.82
C ALA A 232 -26.69 14.60 47.33
N ARG A 233 -26.09 13.58 47.96
CA ARG A 233 -26.15 13.40 49.42
C ARG A 233 -25.51 14.57 50.16
N ALA A 234 -24.33 15.01 49.74
CA ALA A 234 -23.65 16.15 50.36
C ALA A 234 -24.47 17.46 50.24
N GLN A 235 -25.14 17.69 49.10
CA GLN A 235 -26.06 18.82 48.93
C GLN A 235 -27.26 18.73 49.89
N LEU A 236 -27.87 17.55 50.02
CA LEU A 236 -28.97 17.33 50.94
C LEU A 236 -28.55 17.57 52.40
N GLU A 237 -27.38 17.08 52.81
CA GLU A 237 -26.82 17.32 54.15
C GLU A 237 -26.58 18.81 54.41
N ALA A 238 -26.04 19.54 53.42
CA ALA A 238 -25.86 20.98 53.51
C ALA A 238 -27.19 21.74 53.65
N ASP A 239 -28.21 21.35 52.88
CA ASP A 239 -29.55 21.92 52.92
C ASP A 239 -30.23 21.65 54.27
N VAL A 240 -30.22 20.41 54.75
CA VAL A 240 -30.76 20.04 56.07
C VAL A 240 -30.04 20.81 57.18
N GLY A 241 -28.70 20.91 57.10
CA GLY A 241 -27.91 21.69 58.04
C GLY A 241 -28.28 23.18 58.03
N SER A 242 -28.57 23.76 56.85
CA SER A 242 -29.02 25.16 56.75
C SER A 242 -30.40 25.38 57.36
N ARG A 243 -31.36 24.47 57.10
CA ARG A 243 -32.71 24.52 57.66
C ARG A 243 -32.70 24.36 59.18
N LEU A 244 -31.87 23.46 59.70
CA LEU A 244 -31.72 23.27 61.15
C LEU A 244 -31.16 24.53 61.82
N ARG A 245 -30.14 25.17 61.22
CA ARG A 245 -29.61 26.46 61.71
C ARG A 245 -30.67 27.56 61.68
N GLN A 246 -31.45 27.65 60.60
CA GLN A 246 -32.54 28.62 60.49
C GLN A 246 -33.64 28.36 61.53
N ALA A 247 -34.02 27.10 61.75
CA ALA A 247 -34.99 26.72 62.77
C ALA A 247 -34.48 27.05 64.17
N HIS A 248 -33.21 26.75 64.47
CA HIS A 248 -32.57 27.12 65.74
C HIS A 248 -32.56 28.64 65.94
N ALA A 249 -32.24 29.42 64.91
CA ALA A 249 -32.28 30.89 64.99
C ALA A 249 -33.71 31.39 65.27
N SER A 250 -34.72 30.87 64.57
CA SER A 250 -36.13 31.23 64.79
C SER A 250 -36.61 30.88 66.21
N ILE A 251 -36.19 29.72 66.75
CA ILE A 251 -36.49 29.34 68.13
C ILE A 251 -35.80 30.30 69.12
N ALA A 252 -34.54 30.65 68.87
CA ALA A 252 -33.82 31.61 69.71
C ALA A 252 -34.49 32.99 69.70
N ASP A 253 -34.89 33.48 68.53
CA ASP A 253 -35.65 34.73 68.38
C ASP A 253 -37.00 34.67 69.11
N ALA A 254 -37.70 33.53 69.03
CA ALA A 254 -38.97 33.32 69.73
C ALA A 254 -38.80 33.28 71.26
N ILE A 255 -37.75 32.63 71.76
CA ILE A 255 -37.40 32.65 73.19
C ILE A 255 -37.12 34.08 73.64
N GLN A 256 -36.30 34.82 72.89
CA GLN A 256 -36.00 36.22 73.20
C GLN A 256 -37.28 37.08 73.19
N ALA A 257 -38.18 36.88 72.22
CA ALA A 257 -39.47 37.55 72.19
C ALA A 257 -40.33 37.22 73.43
N GLN A 258 -40.37 35.95 73.85
CA GLN A 258 -41.07 35.54 75.07
C GLN A 258 -40.45 36.17 76.33
N GLU A 259 -39.13 36.21 76.43
CA GLU A 259 -38.43 36.88 77.53
C GLU A 259 -38.77 38.37 77.59
N THR A 260 -38.83 39.07 76.45
CA THR A 260 -39.28 40.48 76.41
C THR A 260 -40.74 40.64 76.84
N GLN A 261 -41.64 39.74 76.40
CA GLN A 261 -43.04 39.75 76.83
C GLN A 261 -43.19 39.49 78.35
N LEU A 262 -42.43 38.54 78.89
CA LEU A 262 -42.39 38.27 80.34
C LEU A 262 -41.84 39.46 81.11
N SER A 263 -40.81 40.14 80.60
CA SER A 263 -40.28 41.38 81.18
C SER A 263 -41.34 42.49 81.21
N ILE A 264 -42.08 42.68 80.11
CA ILE A 264 -43.19 43.66 80.05
C ILE A 264 -44.28 43.27 81.06
N LEU A 265 -44.69 42.00 81.12
CA LEU A 265 -45.67 41.53 82.10
C LEU A 265 -45.20 41.77 83.53
N ALA A 266 -43.92 41.54 83.83
CA ALA A 266 -43.35 41.82 85.14
C ALA A 266 -43.43 43.30 85.52
N GLU A 267 -43.40 44.23 84.55
CA GLU A 267 -43.64 45.67 84.79
C GLU A 267 -45.12 46.02 84.96
N VAL A 268 -46.01 45.36 84.20
CA VAL A 268 -47.46 45.66 84.19
C VAL A 268 -48.20 45.04 85.37
N VAL A 269 -47.83 43.84 85.82
CA VAL A 269 -48.50 43.14 86.94
C VAL A 269 -48.56 43.99 88.22
N PRO A 270 -47.47 44.63 88.69
CA PRO A 270 -47.53 45.53 89.84
C PRO A 270 -48.49 46.72 89.65
N GLN A 271 -48.60 47.24 88.42
CA GLN A 271 -49.54 48.31 88.10
C GLN A 271 -50.99 47.83 88.17
N LEU A 272 -51.26 46.63 87.65
CA LEU A 272 -52.56 45.97 87.76
C LEU A 272 -52.92 45.64 89.21
N ASP A 273 -51.98 45.18 90.03
CA ASP A 273 -52.19 44.94 91.46
C ASP A 273 -52.53 46.25 92.20
N MET A 274 -51.91 47.36 91.81
CA MET A 274 -52.29 48.70 92.31
C MET A 274 -53.73 49.08 91.91
N VAL A 275 -54.12 48.81 90.67
CA VAL A 275 -55.49 49.05 90.19
C VAL A 275 -56.49 48.12 90.88
N HIS A 276 -56.15 46.84 91.08
CA HIS A 276 -57.00 45.87 91.75
C HIS A 276 -57.14 46.17 93.24
N ALA A 277 -56.07 46.58 93.92
CA ALA A 277 -56.14 47.05 95.30
C ALA A 277 -57.06 48.29 95.41
N SER A 278 -57.03 49.21 94.45
CA SER A 278 -57.92 50.36 94.42
C SER A 278 -59.37 49.99 94.05
N LEU A 279 -59.59 49.00 93.19
CA LEU A 279 -60.93 48.47 92.85
C LEU A 279 -61.54 47.64 93.98
N LEU A 280 -60.77 46.82 94.70
CA LEU A 280 -61.22 46.11 95.91
C LEU A 280 -61.53 47.08 97.04
N THR A 281 -60.84 48.22 97.10
CA THR A 281 -61.21 49.33 98.00
C THR A 281 -62.54 49.98 97.58
N ALA A 282 -62.81 50.07 96.28
CA ALA A 282 -64.08 50.62 95.74
C ALA A 282 -65.27 49.64 95.82
N LEU A 283 -65.03 48.33 95.72
CA LEU A 283 -66.06 47.29 95.80
C LEU A 283 -66.41 46.86 97.23
N ALA A 284 -65.67 47.33 98.24
CA ALA A 284 -66.04 47.20 99.65
C ALA A 284 -67.24 48.09 100.05
N SER A 285 -67.80 48.86 99.12
CA SER A 285 -68.93 49.79 99.34
C SER A 285 -70.06 49.64 98.32
N GLU A 286 -70.55 48.44 98.03
CA GLU A 286 -71.86 48.29 97.37
C GLU A 286 -72.48 46.88 97.52
N PRO A 287 -73.80 46.75 97.78
CA PRO A 287 -74.46 45.47 97.98
C PRO A 287 -74.95 44.80 96.68
N VAL A 288 -74.97 43.47 96.74
CA VAL A 288 -75.37 42.45 95.75
C VAL A 288 -76.82 42.58 95.25
N PRO A 289 -77.11 42.16 93.99
CA PRO A 289 -78.26 41.27 93.75
C PRO A 289 -78.01 40.09 92.75
N VAL A 290 -78.28 38.88 93.25
CA VAL A 290 -79.07 37.72 92.74
C VAL A 290 -79.35 37.49 91.23
N ALA A 291 -78.79 36.37 90.68
CA ALA A 291 -79.32 35.31 89.77
C ALA A 291 -79.88 35.66 88.35
N PRO A 292 -80.11 34.70 87.38
CA PRO A 292 -80.12 33.23 87.45
C PRO A 292 -79.46 32.42 86.28
N GLU A 293 -79.62 31.10 86.40
CA GLU A 293 -79.23 29.94 85.57
C GLU A 293 -79.63 29.95 84.07
N ALA A 294 -78.82 29.27 83.24
CA ALA A 294 -79.20 28.35 82.13
C ALA A 294 -77.92 28.07 81.30
N SER A 295 -77.35 26.86 81.17
CA SER A 295 -77.83 25.59 80.60
C SER A 295 -76.84 25.18 79.48
N PHE A 296 -76.10 24.10 79.71
CA PHE A 296 -75.44 23.23 78.71
C PHE A 296 -76.40 22.89 77.55
N PRO A 297 -75.93 22.59 76.31
CA PRO A 297 -75.39 21.25 76.00
C PRO A 297 -74.40 21.27 74.78
N PRO A 298 -74.10 20.15 74.06
CA PRO A 298 -72.79 19.54 74.15
C PRO A 298 -72.20 19.23 72.73
N PRO A 299 -71.33 18.21 72.53
CA PRO A 299 -70.23 18.28 71.57
C PRO A 299 -70.66 17.96 70.12
N GLN A 300 -69.82 18.30 69.12
CA GLN A 300 -69.42 17.39 68.04
C GLN A 300 -68.57 18.02 66.93
N SER A 301 -67.56 17.26 66.52
CA SER A 301 -67.14 16.97 65.14
C SER A 301 -66.45 18.03 64.28
N ALA A 302 -65.26 17.64 63.83
CA ALA A 302 -64.60 18.10 62.60
C ALA A 302 -65.55 18.05 61.38
N PRO A 303 -65.24 18.83 60.34
CA PRO A 303 -64.87 18.16 59.09
C PRO A 303 -63.71 18.85 58.36
N GLY A 304 -63.12 18.09 57.43
CA GLY A 304 -61.98 18.50 56.62
C GLY A 304 -62.25 19.71 55.74
N SER A 305 -61.19 20.48 55.52
CA SER A 305 -61.10 21.45 54.44
C SER A 305 -60.46 20.78 53.24
N VAL A 306 -61.32 20.53 52.24
CA VAL A 306 -60.93 20.36 50.84
C VAL A 306 -60.59 21.75 50.30
N TYR A 307 -59.35 21.94 49.84
CA TYR A 307 -59.04 22.98 48.85
C TYR A 307 -58.75 22.28 47.52
N GLN A 308 -59.66 22.53 46.57
CA GLN A 308 -59.47 22.35 45.13
C GLN A 308 -58.70 23.53 44.54
N GLY A 309 -58.04 23.27 43.42
CA GLY A 309 -57.55 24.25 42.44
C GLY A 309 -56.04 24.17 42.28
N GLU A 310 -55.44 24.16 41.09
CA GLU A 310 -55.86 24.33 39.71
C GLU A 310 -54.67 23.80 38.87
N GLN A 311 -54.92 22.94 37.88
CA GLN A 311 -54.73 23.21 36.44
C GLN A 311 -53.36 23.71 35.95
N ASN A 312 -52.95 23.09 34.83
CA ASN A 312 -51.91 23.41 33.84
C ASN A 312 -50.73 22.42 33.90
N GLY A 313 -50.40 21.64 32.87
CA GLY A 313 -50.77 21.66 31.46
C GLY A 313 -49.56 21.22 30.64
N ARG A 314 -49.83 20.69 29.44
CA ARG A 314 -48.90 20.43 28.31
C ARG A 314 -48.07 19.15 28.36
N GLU A 315 -48.35 18.19 27.47
CA GLU A 315 -47.80 18.08 26.09
C GLU A 315 -46.29 17.81 26.17
N SER A 316 -45.72 16.74 25.61
CA SER A 316 -45.91 16.26 24.25
C SER A 316 -45.42 14.82 24.09
N ALA A 317 -46.11 14.09 23.23
CA ALA A 317 -45.57 12.94 22.53
C ALA A 317 -44.35 13.33 21.66
N SER A 318 -43.36 12.45 21.55
CA SER A 318 -42.76 12.16 20.26
C SER A 318 -42.03 10.82 20.25
N ARG A 319 -42.69 9.90 19.57
CA ARG A 319 -42.13 8.86 18.70
C ARG A 319 -40.96 9.43 17.90
N ASN A 320 -39.79 8.79 17.91
CA ASN A 320 -39.19 8.43 16.62
C ASN A 320 -38.17 7.30 16.76
N SER A 321 -38.41 6.31 15.91
CA SER A 321 -37.51 5.26 15.46
C SER A 321 -36.28 5.85 14.76
N TYR A 322 -35.10 5.30 15.03
CA TYR A 322 -34.11 5.10 13.96
C TYR A 322 -33.19 3.93 14.30
N VAL A 323 -33.23 2.93 13.42
CA VAL A 323 -32.27 1.83 13.28
C VAL A 323 -31.27 2.28 12.23
N PRO A 324 -29.95 2.17 12.47
CA PRO A 324 -28.99 2.09 11.39
C PRO A 324 -28.66 0.62 11.12
N GLN A 325 -28.94 0.19 9.90
CA GLN A 325 -28.19 -0.89 9.26
C GLN A 325 -26.76 -0.39 9.02
N GLU A 326 -25.77 -1.19 9.39
CA GLU A 326 -24.49 -1.21 8.71
C GLU A 326 -24.17 -2.67 8.35
N GLU A 327 -24.49 -3.01 7.10
CA GLU A 327 -23.61 -3.85 6.28
C GLU A 327 -22.31 -3.07 6.06
N TYR A 328 -21.17 -3.75 6.09
CA TYR A 328 -20.27 -3.79 4.93
C TYR A 328 -19.22 -4.89 5.12
N ALA A 329 -19.07 -5.65 4.03
CA ALA A 329 -17.86 -6.25 3.45
C ALA A 329 -16.82 -6.92 4.37
#